data_AF-A0A142YDB6-F1
#
_entry.id   AF-A0A142YDB6-F1
#
_cell.length_a   1.000
_cell.length_b   1.000
_cell.length_c   1.000
_cell.angle_alpha   90.00
_cell.angle_beta   90.00
_cell.angle_gamma   90.00
#
_symmetry.space_group_name_H-M   'P 1'
#
loop_
_entity.id
_entity.type
_entity.pdbx_description
1 polymer ?
#
loop_
_entity_poly.entity_id
_entity_poly.type
_entity_poly.pdbx_seq_one_letter_code
_entity_poly.pdbx_strand_id
1 'polypeptide(L)'
;MLQRDGRTDVRTARSPRRAIAAVAALLVAVSAGARSNAGEEPTSKSADPGKPSPGAANFLDPLLLEAWKEAGLKPPQASSDEEFLRRAYLDLLGRIPTVAEARTFLVGRAPDKRARLVEQLLDHVDFPKNFATEWTNLLIGRGRQDRNVDRAALTAWLRKQFAADRPWNEVVYDLVTASGSNKENGAVNYTLAHMESEAVPLTSRTTRLFLGQQLQCVQCHDHPQNDWKQADFWGVNAFFRGLKAEEKRAIDAAGLEKFDHVELTDVPTDSFARFDRRNGMMGVAFPKFIDGRKLEKPDASLRRVELAKLITDPTSDLLPRAMVNRMWAYLLGRGFVNPVDDIGPHNPAVLPEVFDRLTEEFQASGCDVKQLIRWITSSAAYQATSLRPGKARPEDDLFSVMALRPMSPEQLFDSLLTATAAHRAGSGRDDAKRESWMRQFLFAFGNDEEDEATSFQGTIPQSLMMMNGDLMRDALSGKPGSFLADAVEQAGRQRRSPAAFMVDQLYLAALSRPPTTSERNASVRHLQSYPDALPYLQDLFWALLNSNEFILIH
;
A
#
# COMPACT_ATOMS: atom_id res chain seq x y z
N MET A 1 56.63 82.16 14.81
CA MET A 1 56.46 81.89 16.25
C MET A 1 55.25 82.70 16.72
N LEU A 2 54.19 81.99 17.14
CA LEU A 2 53.05 82.43 17.99
C LEU A 2 52.11 83.52 17.42
N GLN A 3 50.86 83.18 17.09
CA GLN A 3 49.62 83.27 17.92
C GLN A 3 49.10 84.72 18.02
N ARG A 4 47.81 85.08 18.00
CA ARG A 4 46.53 84.36 18.20
C ARG A 4 45.39 85.33 17.81
N ASP A 5 44.38 84.83 17.09
CA ASP A 5 42.98 84.61 17.52
C ASP A 5 42.01 85.79 17.43
N GLY A 6 40.90 85.52 16.73
CA GLY A 6 39.66 86.26 16.88
C GLY A 6 38.56 85.80 15.92
N ARG A 7 37.81 84.76 16.35
CA ARG A 7 36.33 84.62 16.28
C ARG A 7 35.69 83.54 15.39
N THR A 8 35.23 82.50 16.11
CA THR A 8 33.87 81.89 16.13
C THR A 8 33.30 81.23 14.87
N ASP A 9 33.50 79.91 14.74
CA ASP A 9 32.51 78.81 14.90
C ASP A 9 31.00 79.18 14.86
N VAL A 10 30.06 78.49 14.18
CA VAL A 10 29.87 77.06 13.87
C VAL A 10 28.97 76.84 12.63
N ARG A 11 29.45 75.94 11.75
CA ARG A 11 28.82 74.87 10.91
C ARG A 11 27.53 75.10 10.09
N THR A 12 27.69 74.93 8.78
CA THR A 12 26.97 73.93 7.97
C THR A 12 28.00 73.12 7.16
N ALA A 13 28.10 71.80 7.38
CA ALA A 13 29.12 70.95 6.75
C ALA A 13 28.58 70.24 5.51
N ARG A 14 29.32 70.42 4.42
CA ARG A 14 29.12 69.87 3.08
C ARG A 14 29.42 68.36 3.01
N SER A 15 28.84 67.73 2.00
CA SER A 15 29.38 66.55 1.32
C SER A 15 30.80 66.81 0.79
N PRO A 16 31.57 65.76 0.45
CA PRO A 16 31.64 65.45 -0.97
C PRO A 16 31.76 63.95 -1.32
N ARG A 17 31.38 63.68 -2.57
CA ARG A 17 31.52 62.44 -3.33
C ARG A 17 32.94 61.87 -3.31
N ARG A 18 33.05 60.54 -3.26
CA ARG A 18 33.94 59.71 -4.12
C ARG A 18 33.48 58.24 -4.16
N ALA A 19 33.45 57.69 -5.39
CA ALA A 19 33.50 56.28 -5.84
C ALA A 19 32.48 55.29 -5.24
N ILE A 20 31.38 54.92 -5.92
CA ILE A 20 31.24 53.97 -7.05
C ILE A 20 31.89 52.60 -6.80
N ALA A 21 31.01 51.58 -6.79
CA ALA A 21 31.20 50.13 -6.87
C ALA A 21 31.61 49.39 -5.58
N ALA A 22 30.61 49.04 -4.75
CA ALA A 22 30.55 47.79 -3.96
C ALA A 22 29.34 47.76 -3.01
N VAL A 23 28.10 47.70 -3.53
CA VAL A 23 26.92 47.33 -2.72
C VAL A 23 25.90 46.61 -3.62
N ALA A 24 25.86 45.28 -3.55
CA ALA A 24 24.66 44.44 -3.67
C ALA A 24 25.01 42.93 -3.61
N ALA A 25 26.08 42.56 -2.89
CA ALA A 25 26.46 41.18 -2.67
C ALA A 25 26.88 41.00 -1.22
N LEU A 26 25.95 41.17 -0.27
CA LEU A 26 26.12 40.69 1.10
C LEU A 26 24.78 40.69 1.84
N LEU A 27 23.92 39.73 1.50
CA LEU A 27 22.85 39.20 2.35
C LEU A 27 22.44 37.81 1.84
N VAL A 28 23.44 36.95 1.59
CA VAL A 28 23.25 35.50 1.60
C VAL A 28 23.74 35.04 2.97
N ALA A 29 22.99 35.43 4.01
CA ALA A 29 23.12 34.82 5.32
C ALA A 29 22.29 33.54 5.27
N VAL A 30 23.01 32.42 5.32
CA VAL A 30 22.55 31.04 5.32
C VAL A 30 21.30 30.89 6.19
N SER A 31 20.13 30.80 5.56
CA SER A 31 19.06 30.00 6.12
C SER A 31 19.55 28.56 6.10
N ALA A 32 19.90 28.02 7.27
CA ALA A 32 19.73 26.59 7.53
C ALA A 32 18.23 26.30 7.52
N GLY A 33 17.59 26.59 6.38
CA GLY A 33 16.18 26.36 6.13
C GLY A 33 16.06 24.89 5.81
N ALA A 34 15.16 24.21 6.50
CA ALA A 34 14.80 22.83 6.23
C ALA A 34 14.57 22.68 4.71
N ARG A 35 15.49 22.00 4.02
CA ARG A 35 15.27 21.55 2.64
C ARG A 35 14.63 20.17 2.71
N SER A 36 13.68 19.92 1.82
CA SER A 36 13.22 18.55 1.59
C SER A 36 14.40 17.73 1.07
N ASN A 37 14.77 16.68 1.79
CA ASN A 37 15.76 15.68 1.36
C ASN A 37 15.09 14.46 0.72
N ALA A 38 13.77 14.53 0.44
CA ALA A 38 12.99 13.45 -0.16
C ALA A 38 13.47 13.21 -1.59
N GLY A 39 14.42 12.29 -1.75
CA GLY A 39 15.03 11.92 -3.02
C GLY A 39 14.42 10.67 -3.64
N GLU A 40 14.84 10.38 -4.86
CA GLU A 40 14.42 9.16 -5.58
C GLU A 40 15.00 7.89 -4.97
N GLU A 41 16.27 7.95 -4.58
CA GLU A 41 17.00 6.81 -4.04
C GLU A 41 16.76 6.67 -2.53
N PRO A 42 16.50 5.44 -2.05
CA PRO A 42 16.33 5.19 -0.62
C PRO A 42 17.61 5.55 0.12
N THR A 43 17.48 6.27 1.23
CA THR A 43 18.58 6.37 2.20
C THR A 43 18.84 4.98 2.75
N SER A 44 20.08 4.50 2.68
CA SER A 44 20.44 3.18 3.21
C SER A 44 19.94 3.08 4.66
N LYS A 45 19.21 2.00 5.00
CA LYS A 45 18.87 1.67 6.39
C LYS A 45 20.14 1.88 7.20
N SER A 46 20.15 2.87 8.10
CA SER A 46 21.26 3.07 9.02
C SER A 46 21.50 1.71 9.65
N ALA A 47 22.64 1.10 9.34
CA ALA A 47 23.04 -0.15 9.94
C ALA A 47 23.42 0.15 11.39
N ASP A 48 22.41 0.44 12.21
CA ASP A 48 22.44 0.01 13.58
C ASP A 48 21.85 -1.40 13.57
N PRO A 49 22.67 -2.46 13.66
CA PRO A 49 22.19 -3.83 13.85
C PRO A 49 21.67 -4.00 15.30
N GLY A 50 20.98 -2.98 15.81
CA GLY A 50 20.59 -2.73 17.18
C GLY A 50 19.46 -3.65 17.61
N LYS A 51 19.84 -4.93 17.77
CA LYS A 51 19.08 -6.06 18.32
C LYS A 51 17.83 -6.43 17.51
N PRO A 52 17.68 -7.70 17.07
CA PRO A 52 16.32 -8.24 16.98
C PRO A 52 15.74 -8.05 18.37
N SER A 53 14.77 -7.16 18.56
CA SER A 53 14.02 -7.16 19.82
C SER A 53 13.43 -8.56 19.90
N PRO A 54 13.83 -9.38 20.89
CA PRO A 54 13.24 -10.68 21.11
C PRO A 54 11.90 -10.44 21.82
N GLY A 55 11.01 -9.65 21.22
CA GLY A 55 9.60 -9.93 21.39
C GLY A 55 9.48 -11.38 20.98
N ALA A 56 9.18 -12.27 21.94
CA ALA A 56 9.04 -13.69 21.68
C ALA A 56 8.27 -13.82 20.37
N ALA A 57 8.67 -14.76 19.50
CA ALA A 57 8.07 -14.98 18.17
C ALA A 57 6.54 -15.24 18.21
N ASN A 58 5.90 -15.02 19.36
CA ASN A 58 4.50 -15.18 19.62
C ASN A 58 3.95 -14.33 20.79
N PHE A 59 4.34 -13.06 20.96
CA PHE A 59 3.79 -12.23 22.06
C PHE A 59 2.28 -11.93 21.90
N LEU A 60 1.76 -12.01 20.67
CA LEU A 60 0.34 -11.80 20.38
C LEU A 60 -0.53 -12.95 20.88
N ASP A 61 -0.05 -14.19 20.81
CA ASP A 61 -0.87 -15.37 21.12
C ASP A 61 -1.37 -15.42 22.55
N PRO A 62 -0.56 -15.15 23.60
CA PRO A 62 -1.07 -15.06 24.95
C PRO A 62 -2.20 -14.03 25.11
N LEU A 63 -2.09 -12.87 24.44
CA LEU A 63 -3.10 -11.81 24.48
C LEU A 63 -4.38 -12.23 23.74
N LEU A 64 -4.24 -12.84 22.56
CA LEU A 64 -5.36 -13.38 21.79
C LEU A 64 -6.08 -14.51 22.53
N LEU A 65 -5.33 -15.41 23.16
CA LEU A 65 -5.86 -16.53 23.94
C LEU A 65 -6.66 -16.05 25.15
N GLU A 66 -6.17 -15.05 25.88
CA GLU A 66 -6.92 -14.47 27.00
C GLU A 66 -8.18 -13.77 26.50
N ALA A 67 -8.10 -12.98 25.42
CA ALA A 67 -9.27 -12.32 24.84
C ALA A 67 -10.35 -13.32 24.36
N TRP A 68 -9.97 -14.41 23.69
CA TRP A 68 -10.92 -15.45 23.31
C TRP A 68 -11.54 -16.14 24.52
N LYS A 69 -10.75 -16.40 25.56
CA LYS A 69 -11.22 -17.00 26.81
C LYS A 69 -12.22 -16.09 27.53
N GLU A 70 -11.95 -14.80 27.63
CA GLU A 70 -12.88 -13.80 28.20
C GLU A 70 -14.18 -13.70 27.40
N ALA A 71 -14.10 -13.79 26.08
CA ALA A 71 -15.26 -13.82 25.19
C ALA A 71 -16.01 -15.17 25.19
N GLY A 72 -15.52 -16.18 25.92
CA GLY A 72 -16.08 -17.53 25.93
C GLY A 72 -15.94 -18.28 24.61
N LEU A 73 -15.01 -17.85 23.75
CA LEU A 73 -14.69 -18.47 22.47
C LEU A 73 -13.67 -19.59 22.66
N LYS A 74 -13.78 -20.62 21.82
CA LYS A 74 -12.72 -21.62 21.70
C LYS A 74 -11.60 -21.04 20.83
N PRO A 75 -10.32 -21.33 21.15
CA PRO A 75 -9.23 -20.97 20.27
C PRO A 75 -9.45 -21.46 18.82
N PRO A 76 -8.99 -20.71 17.82
CA PRO A 76 -9.13 -21.05 16.42
C PRO A 76 -8.55 -22.42 16.12
N GLN A 77 -9.20 -23.14 15.21
CA GLN A 77 -8.55 -24.29 14.58
C GLN A 77 -7.44 -23.77 13.64
N ALA A 78 -6.24 -24.35 13.75
CA ALA A 78 -5.15 -24.02 12.86
C ALA A 78 -5.47 -24.42 11.41
N SER A 79 -5.04 -23.59 10.46
CA SER A 79 -5.12 -23.85 9.03
C SER A 79 -4.25 -25.03 8.63
N SER A 80 -4.65 -25.70 7.56
CA SER A 80 -3.81 -26.63 6.81
C SER A 80 -2.60 -25.92 6.19
N ASP A 81 -1.58 -26.68 5.79
CA ASP A 81 -0.41 -26.12 5.12
C ASP A 81 -0.77 -25.56 3.74
N GLU A 82 -1.76 -26.15 3.07
CA GLU A 82 -2.31 -25.69 1.80
C GLU A 82 -2.96 -24.31 1.92
N GLU A 83 -3.82 -24.12 2.93
CA GLU A 83 -4.46 -22.83 3.23
C GLU A 83 -3.41 -21.78 3.56
N PHE A 84 -2.49 -22.07 4.50
CA PHE A 84 -1.45 -21.13 4.89
C PHE A 84 -0.55 -20.73 3.71
N LEU A 85 -0.11 -21.70 2.91
CA LEU A 85 0.72 -21.47 1.74
C LEU A 85 0.04 -20.52 0.76
N ARG A 86 -1.21 -20.83 0.37
CA ARG A 86 -1.95 -20.04 -0.61
C ARG A 86 -2.11 -18.61 -0.12
N ARG A 87 -2.55 -18.45 1.13
CA ARG A 87 -2.77 -17.16 1.78
C ARG A 87 -1.51 -16.31 1.86
N ALA A 88 -0.41 -16.88 2.36
CA ALA A 88 0.85 -16.15 2.49
C ALA A 88 1.39 -15.67 1.13
N TYR A 89 1.28 -16.48 0.08
CA TYR A 89 1.68 -16.08 -1.27
C TYR A 89 0.83 -14.92 -1.81
N LEU A 90 -0.48 -14.98 -1.64
CA LEU A 90 -1.40 -13.94 -2.09
C LEU A 90 -1.18 -12.63 -1.33
N ASP A 91 -1.07 -12.71 -0.01
CA ASP A 91 -0.87 -11.54 0.86
C ASP A 91 0.51 -10.89 0.64
N LEU A 92 1.57 -11.69 0.50
CA LEU A 92 2.93 -11.13 0.47
C LEU A 92 3.42 -10.85 -0.95
N LEU A 93 3.09 -11.69 -1.93
CA LEU A 93 3.60 -11.56 -3.30
C LEU A 93 2.54 -11.11 -4.30
N GLY A 94 1.26 -11.03 -3.90
CA GLY A 94 0.19 -10.64 -4.81
C GLY A 94 -0.13 -11.70 -5.87
N ARG A 95 0.18 -12.97 -5.63
CA ARG A 95 -0.10 -14.10 -6.55
C ARG A 95 -0.18 -15.41 -5.80
N ILE A 96 -0.81 -16.42 -6.37
CA ILE A 96 -0.68 -17.81 -5.89
C ILE A 96 0.75 -18.38 -6.10
N PRO A 97 1.16 -19.43 -5.37
CA PRO A 97 2.39 -20.15 -5.67
C PRO A 97 2.32 -20.85 -7.03
N THR A 98 3.47 -20.99 -7.68
CA THR A 98 3.66 -21.93 -8.79
C THR A 98 3.56 -23.38 -8.28
N VAL A 99 3.33 -24.34 -9.18
CA VAL A 99 3.29 -25.76 -8.81
C VAL A 99 4.59 -26.23 -8.15
N ALA A 100 5.75 -25.72 -8.60
CA ALA A 100 7.05 -26.06 -8.02
C ALA A 100 7.22 -25.51 -6.59
N GLU A 101 6.85 -24.25 -6.38
CA GLU A 101 6.84 -23.62 -5.06
C GLU A 101 5.91 -24.38 -4.10
N ALA A 102 4.68 -24.69 -4.54
CA ALA A 102 3.71 -25.41 -3.73
C ALA A 102 4.19 -26.81 -3.34
N ARG A 103 4.70 -27.60 -4.29
CA ARG A 103 5.25 -28.93 -4.00
C ARG A 103 6.42 -28.87 -3.02
N THR A 104 7.31 -27.90 -3.18
CA THR A 104 8.48 -27.72 -2.31
C THR A 104 8.05 -27.48 -0.87
N PHE A 105 7.07 -26.60 -0.65
CA PHE A 105 6.54 -26.33 0.68
C PHE A 105 5.78 -27.51 1.26
N LEU A 106 4.86 -28.12 0.50
CA LEU A 106 3.96 -29.17 1.00
C LEU A 106 4.70 -30.47 1.38
N VAL A 107 5.82 -30.79 0.72
CA VAL A 107 6.66 -31.96 1.08
C VAL A 107 7.55 -31.68 2.30
N GLY A 108 7.85 -30.41 2.59
CA GLY A 108 8.68 -30.01 3.73
C GLY A 108 8.06 -30.39 5.08
N ARG A 109 8.87 -30.94 5.99
CA ARG A 109 8.47 -31.38 7.34
C ARG A 109 9.14 -30.61 8.48
N ALA A 110 9.86 -29.53 8.16
CA ALA A 110 10.52 -28.73 9.19
C ALA A 110 9.46 -28.08 10.11
N PRO A 111 9.63 -28.13 11.44
CA PRO A 111 8.64 -27.58 12.38
C PRO A 111 8.46 -26.06 12.25
N ASP A 112 9.45 -25.37 11.70
CA ASP A 112 9.48 -23.93 11.44
C ASP A 112 9.24 -23.59 9.95
N LYS A 113 8.74 -24.53 9.13
CA LYS A 113 8.55 -24.34 7.68
C LYS A 113 7.72 -23.10 7.32
N ARG A 114 6.71 -22.74 8.12
CA ARG A 114 5.85 -21.57 7.90
C ARG A 114 6.61 -20.26 8.11
N ALA A 115 7.36 -20.15 9.20
CA ALA A 115 8.23 -19.00 9.47
C ALA A 115 9.30 -18.85 8.37
N ARG A 116 9.94 -19.97 7.96
CA ARG A 116 10.90 -19.95 6.84
C ARG A 116 10.27 -19.52 5.52
N LEU A 117 9.04 -19.94 5.25
CA LEU A 117 8.32 -19.50 4.06
C LEU A 117 8.10 -17.98 4.11
N VAL A 118 7.65 -17.42 5.23
CA VAL A 118 7.45 -15.97 5.37
C VAL A 118 8.75 -15.21 5.08
N GLU A 119 9.88 -15.63 5.64
CA GLU A 119 11.18 -14.98 5.32
C GLU A 119 11.51 -15.06 3.83
N GLN A 120 11.31 -16.23 3.20
CA GLN A 120 11.54 -16.39 1.76
C GLN A 120 10.65 -15.46 0.92
N LEU A 121 9.39 -15.26 1.32
CA LEU A 121 8.46 -14.38 0.63
C LEU A 121 8.83 -12.91 0.84
N LEU A 122 9.21 -12.51 2.05
CA LEU A 122 9.66 -11.14 2.36
C LEU A 122 10.94 -10.75 1.62
N ASP A 123 11.79 -11.72 1.28
CA ASP A 123 13.01 -11.52 0.48
C ASP A 123 12.78 -11.70 -1.04
N HIS A 124 11.57 -12.09 -1.45
CA HIS A 124 11.26 -12.32 -2.85
C HIS A 124 11.09 -11.00 -3.63
N VAL A 125 11.49 -10.99 -4.90
CA VAL A 125 11.43 -9.81 -5.78
C VAL A 125 10.00 -9.28 -6.03
N ASP A 126 9.00 -10.14 -5.85
CA ASP A 126 7.58 -9.78 -6.00
C ASP A 126 7.03 -9.07 -4.76
N PHE A 127 7.61 -9.23 -3.56
CA PHE A 127 7.17 -8.54 -2.35
C PHE A 127 7.14 -7.01 -2.52
N PRO A 128 8.25 -6.33 -2.89
CA PRO A 128 8.22 -4.88 -3.07
C PRO A 128 7.38 -4.46 -4.27
N LYS A 129 7.16 -5.34 -5.26
CA LYS A 129 6.25 -5.07 -6.39
C LYS A 129 4.80 -5.03 -5.91
N ASN A 130 4.36 -6.05 -5.16
CA ASN A 130 3.00 -6.15 -4.62
C ASN A 130 2.69 -4.96 -3.70
N PHE A 131 3.53 -4.73 -2.69
CA PHE A 131 3.31 -3.64 -1.74
C PHE A 131 3.36 -2.26 -2.41
N ALA A 132 4.21 -2.05 -3.42
CA ALA A 132 4.21 -0.80 -4.17
C ALA A 132 2.91 -0.58 -4.95
N THR A 133 2.35 -1.63 -5.56
CA THR A 133 1.05 -1.55 -6.25
C THR A 133 -0.06 -1.19 -5.27
N GLU A 134 -0.16 -1.91 -4.14
CA GLU A 134 -1.21 -1.67 -3.15
C GLU A 134 -1.10 -0.27 -2.54
N TRP A 135 0.09 0.19 -2.18
CA TRP A 135 0.26 1.54 -1.66
C TRP A 135 0.04 2.63 -2.71
N THR A 136 0.37 2.38 -3.99
CA THR A 136 -0.01 3.31 -5.07
C THR A 136 -1.53 3.42 -5.16
N ASN A 137 -2.24 2.30 -5.10
CA ASN A 137 -3.71 2.26 -5.12
C ASN A 137 -4.30 3.03 -3.92
N LEU A 138 -3.75 2.87 -2.72
CA LEU A 138 -4.20 3.60 -1.52
C LEU A 138 -3.90 5.11 -1.60
N LEU A 139 -2.73 5.47 -2.12
CA LEU A 139 -2.27 6.86 -2.14
C LEU A 139 -3.00 7.69 -3.18
N ILE A 140 -3.26 7.15 -4.38
CA ILE A 140 -3.80 7.92 -5.51
C ILE A 140 -4.99 7.24 -6.21
N GLY A 141 -5.56 6.16 -5.67
CA GLY A 141 -6.67 5.43 -6.31
C GLY A 141 -6.23 4.57 -7.50
N ARG A 142 -7.18 3.90 -8.18
CA ARG A 142 -6.93 3.09 -9.41
C ARG A 142 -7.29 3.83 -10.70
N GLY A 143 -8.20 4.80 -10.62
CA GLY A 143 -8.66 5.60 -11.73
C GLY A 143 -7.58 6.45 -12.42
N ARG A 144 -7.95 7.00 -13.59
CA ARG A 144 -7.11 7.95 -14.31
C ARG A 144 -6.93 9.20 -13.46
N GLN A 145 -5.68 9.56 -13.23
CA GLN A 145 -5.33 10.78 -12.51
C GLN A 145 -5.32 11.95 -13.48
N ASP A 146 -5.90 13.08 -13.05
CA ASP A 146 -5.75 14.36 -13.73
C ASP A 146 -4.38 14.98 -13.42
N ARG A 147 -4.12 16.22 -13.89
CA ARG A 147 -2.92 17.03 -13.55
C ARG A 147 -1.57 16.42 -13.93
N ASN A 148 -1.53 15.57 -14.96
CA ASN A 148 -0.30 14.95 -15.46
C ASN A 148 0.48 14.18 -14.38
N VAL A 149 -0.23 13.53 -13.46
CA VAL A 149 0.35 12.64 -12.45
C VAL A 149 0.99 11.42 -13.12
N ASP A 150 2.24 11.14 -12.75
CA ASP A 150 2.98 9.96 -13.18
C ASP A 150 2.84 8.84 -12.14
N ARG A 151 1.80 8.01 -12.32
CA ARG A 151 1.57 6.82 -11.49
C ARG A 151 2.76 5.87 -11.52
N ALA A 152 3.37 5.67 -12.69
CA ALA A 152 4.44 4.70 -12.85
C ALA A 152 5.68 5.13 -12.06
N ALA A 153 6.01 6.43 -12.06
CA ALA A 153 7.07 7.00 -11.23
C ALA A 153 6.81 6.80 -9.74
N LEU A 154 5.58 7.04 -9.25
CA LEU A 154 5.22 6.79 -7.85
C LEU A 154 5.36 5.32 -7.46
N THR A 155 4.83 4.41 -8.28
CA THR A 155 4.92 2.96 -8.03
C THR A 155 6.37 2.49 -8.07
N ALA A 156 7.18 2.98 -9.00
CA ALA A 156 8.61 2.68 -9.06
C ALA A 156 9.35 3.17 -7.81
N TRP A 157 9.05 4.39 -7.36
CA TRP A 157 9.61 4.95 -6.12
C TRP A 157 9.25 4.10 -4.90
N LEU A 158 7.97 3.77 -4.71
CA LEU A 158 7.51 2.90 -3.61
C LEU A 158 8.18 1.53 -3.65
N ARG A 159 8.34 0.94 -4.84
CA ARG A 159 9.02 -0.34 -5.00
C ARG A 159 10.46 -0.27 -4.52
N LYS A 160 11.18 0.82 -4.82
CA LYS A 160 12.54 1.04 -4.28
C LYS A 160 12.52 1.13 -2.75
N GLN A 161 11.55 1.83 -2.17
CA GLN A 161 11.45 1.99 -0.71
C GLN A 161 11.18 0.65 0.02
N PHE A 162 10.24 -0.15 -0.48
CA PHE A 162 9.96 -1.48 0.09
C PHE A 162 11.11 -2.47 -0.13
N ALA A 163 11.78 -2.41 -1.28
CA ALA A 163 12.94 -3.27 -1.55
C ALA A 163 14.12 -2.96 -0.62
N ALA A 164 14.29 -1.68 -0.25
CA ALA A 164 15.30 -1.22 0.69
C ALA A 164 14.92 -1.43 2.17
N ASP A 165 13.74 -1.97 2.46
CA ASP A 165 13.25 -2.19 3.82
C ASP A 165 13.31 -0.92 4.70
N ARG A 166 12.91 0.22 4.10
CA ARG A 166 12.94 1.50 4.80
C ARG A 166 11.87 1.56 5.90
N PRO A 167 12.21 2.17 7.06
CA PRO A 167 11.24 2.53 8.09
C PRO A 167 10.03 3.27 7.53
N TRP A 168 8.81 2.88 7.94
CA TRP A 168 7.58 3.47 7.41
C TRP A 168 7.47 4.99 7.68
N ASN A 169 7.94 5.44 8.84
CA ASN A 169 7.98 6.86 9.18
C ASN A 169 8.87 7.68 8.24
N GLU A 170 10.00 7.15 7.79
CA GLU A 170 10.84 7.82 6.79
C GLU A 170 10.16 7.89 5.42
N VAL A 171 9.51 6.80 4.99
CA VAL A 171 8.76 6.77 3.72
C VAL A 171 7.62 7.79 3.74
N VAL A 172 6.87 7.89 4.84
CA VAL A 172 5.81 8.88 5.01
C VAL A 172 6.35 10.30 5.05
N TYR A 173 7.48 10.53 5.74
CA TYR A 173 8.15 11.83 5.73
C TYR A 173 8.48 12.27 4.30
N ASP A 174 9.06 11.38 3.50
CA ASP A 174 9.44 11.69 2.12
C ASP A 174 8.21 11.91 1.23
N LEU A 175 7.15 11.10 1.36
CA LEU A 175 5.90 11.29 0.62
C LEU A 175 5.26 12.67 0.88
N VAL A 176 5.21 13.11 2.14
CA VAL A 176 4.59 14.38 2.52
C VAL A 176 5.45 15.57 2.09
N THR A 177 6.78 15.44 2.12
CA THR A 177 7.71 16.53 1.82
C THR A 177 8.24 16.56 0.38
N ALA A 178 7.89 15.57 -0.44
CA ALA A 178 8.37 15.43 -1.81
C ALA A 178 8.17 16.72 -2.61
N SER A 179 9.24 17.16 -3.28
CA SER A 179 9.29 18.35 -4.15
C SER A 179 10.20 18.05 -5.35
N GLY A 180 10.14 18.90 -6.37
CA GLY A 180 10.90 18.75 -7.61
C GLY A 180 10.06 18.19 -8.76
N SER A 181 10.74 17.65 -9.75
CA SER A 181 10.13 17.01 -10.92
C SER A 181 9.38 15.74 -10.53
N ASN A 182 8.12 15.63 -10.96
CA ASN A 182 7.30 14.45 -10.70
C ASN A 182 7.73 13.18 -11.47
N LYS A 183 8.66 13.32 -12.41
CA LYS A 183 9.25 12.21 -13.16
C LYS A 183 10.51 11.68 -12.48
N GLU A 184 11.35 12.58 -11.98
CA GLU A 184 12.61 12.24 -11.29
C GLU A 184 12.36 11.85 -9.83
N ASN A 185 11.40 12.51 -9.16
CA ASN A 185 10.99 12.18 -7.81
C ASN A 185 9.56 11.64 -7.81
N GLY A 186 9.42 10.32 -7.90
CA GLY A 186 8.11 9.65 -7.95
C GLY A 186 7.18 10.00 -6.79
N ALA A 187 7.71 10.28 -5.59
CA ALA A 187 6.92 10.63 -4.40
C ALA A 187 6.11 11.93 -4.58
N VAL A 188 6.55 12.85 -5.44
CA VAL A 188 5.86 14.12 -5.75
C VAL A 188 4.42 13.88 -6.23
N ASN A 189 4.20 12.76 -6.93
CA ASN A 189 2.90 12.40 -7.50
C ASN A 189 1.81 12.17 -6.45
N TYR A 190 2.16 11.82 -5.20
CA TYR A 190 1.18 11.74 -4.12
C TYR A 190 0.53 13.10 -3.86
N THR A 191 1.34 14.17 -3.73
CA THR A 191 0.81 15.52 -3.50
C THR A 191 0.08 16.02 -4.74
N LEU A 192 0.66 15.86 -5.94
CA LEU A 192 0.07 16.35 -7.18
C LEU A 192 -1.32 15.78 -7.49
N ALA A 193 -1.55 14.52 -7.15
CA ALA A 193 -2.83 13.86 -7.37
C ALA A 193 -4.00 14.55 -6.65
N HIS A 194 -3.74 15.27 -5.56
CA HIS A 194 -4.78 15.73 -4.62
C HIS A 194 -4.79 17.23 -4.37
N MET A 195 -4.24 18.03 -5.30
CA MET A 195 -4.18 19.50 -5.20
C MET A 195 -5.48 20.23 -5.56
N GLU A 196 -6.53 19.54 -6.00
CA GLU A 196 -7.85 20.14 -6.25
C GLU A 196 -8.40 20.84 -5.00
N SER A 197 -9.27 21.83 -5.24
CA SER A 197 -10.05 22.47 -4.19
C SER A 197 -9.17 22.93 -3.02
N GLU A 198 -8.02 23.51 -3.33
CA GLU A 198 -7.04 23.97 -2.34
C GLU A 198 -6.52 22.85 -1.41
N ALA A 199 -6.18 21.70 -1.99
CA ALA A 199 -5.64 20.52 -1.29
C ALA A 199 -6.59 19.90 -0.25
N VAL A 200 -7.91 20.04 -0.45
CA VAL A 200 -8.93 19.41 0.40
C VAL A 200 -8.79 17.87 0.38
N PRO A 201 -8.69 17.19 -0.79
CA PRO A 201 -8.50 15.75 -0.80
C PRO A 201 -7.16 15.30 -0.25
N LEU A 202 -6.09 16.09 -0.45
CA LEU A 202 -4.78 15.81 0.14
C LEU A 202 -4.85 15.82 1.68
N THR A 203 -5.61 16.76 2.24
CA THR A 203 -5.84 16.86 3.69
C THR A 203 -6.52 15.60 4.21
N SER A 204 -7.65 15.22 3.58
CA SER A 204 -8.40 14.00 3.94
C SER A 204 -7.53 12.74 3.85
N ARG A 205 -6.81 12.56 2.74
CA ARG A 205 -5.97 11.37 2.53
C ARG A 205 -4.80 11.31 3.50
N THR A 206 -4.14 12.45 3.77
CA THR A 206 -3.01 12.49 4.71
C THR A 206 -3.46 12.04 6.10
N THR A 207 -4.60 12.52 6.59
CA THR A 207 -5.08 12.16 7.93
C THR A 207 -5.59 10.73 7.99
N ARG A 208 -6.30 10.26 6.97
CA ARG A 208 -6.83 8.88 6.91
C ARG A 208 -5.72 7.84 6.78
N LEU A 209 -4.76 8.07 5.87
CA LEU A 209 -3.70 7.10 5.59
C LEU A 209 -2.64 7.08 6.69
N PHE A 210 -2.17 8.26 7.12
CA PHE A 210 -1.00 8.35 7.99
C PHE A 210 -1.32 8.60 9.46
N LEU A 211 -2.54 8.98 9.81
CA LEU A 211 -2.93 9.22 11.21
C LEU A 211 -4.09 8.33 11.66
N GLY A 212 -4.73 7.60 10.73
CA GLY A 212 -5.90 6.78 11.01
C GLY A 212 -7.08 7.62 11.49
N GLN A 213 -7.22 8.85 10.99
CA GLN A 213 -8.27 9.80 11.38
C GLN A 213 -9.10 10.27 10.20
N GLN A 214 -10.43 10.15 10.31
CA GLN A 214 -11.39 10.68 9.34
C GLN A 214 -11.78 12.13 9.68
N LEU A 215 -11.05 13.13 9.16
CA LEU A 215 -11.41 14.54 9.34
C LEU A 215 -12.30 15.10 8.23
N GLN A 216 -12.50 14.39 7.13
CA GLN A 216 -13.30 14.88 5.99
C GLN A 216 -14.75 15.20 6.36
N CYS A 217 -15.32 14.47 7.33
CA CYS A 217 -16.68 14.72 7.82
C CYS A 217 -16.82 16.13 8.40
N VAL A 218 -15.75 16.67 8.99
CA VAL A 218 -15.75 18.02 9.55
C VAL A 218 -15.26 19.09 8.58
N GLN A 219 -15.04 18.79 7.31
CA GLN A 219 -14.74 19.82 6.30
C GLN A 219 -15.84 20.90 6.23
N CYS A 220 -17.10 20.49 6.35
CA CYS A 220 -18.27 21.35 6.15
C CYS A 220 -18.94 21.80 7.46
N HIS A 221 -18.75 21.09 8.57
CA HIS A 221 -19.36 21.42 9.85
C HIS A 221 -18.69 20.72 11.04
N ASP A 222 -18.87 21.23 12.24
CA ASP A 222 -18.45 20.53 13.47
C ASP A 222 -19.16 19.18 13.60
N HIS A 223 -18.45 18.16 14.06
CA HIS A 223 -19.03 16.83 14.21
C HIS A 223 -20.20 16.88 15.23
N PRO A 224 -21.32 16.16 15.00
CA PRO A 224 -22.47 16.26 15.90
C PRO A 224 -22.24 15.59 17.26
N GLN A 225 -21.42 14.54 17.31
CA GLN A 225 -21.28 13.65 18.48
C GLN A 225 -19.87 13.59 19.09
N ASN A 226 -18.87 14.22 18.48
CA ASN A 226 -17.50 14.22 18.99
C ASN A 226 -16.91 15.64 18.92
N ASP A 227 -15.71 15.81 19.46
CA ASP A 227 -15.13 17.14 19.66
C ASP A 227 -14.49 17.74 18.41
N TRP A 228 -14.43 17.01 17.29
CA TRP A 228 -13.86 17.51 16.04
C TRP A 228 -14.64 18.72 15.53
N LYS A 229 -13.92 19.82 15.32
CA LYS A 229 -14.46 21.06 14.79
C LYS A 229 -14.09 21.21 13.33
N GLN A 230 -14.90 22.01 12.62
CA GLN A 230 -14.61 22.39 11.25
C GLN A 230 -13.22 23.02 11.12
N ALA A 231 -12.84 23.81 12.12
CA ALA A 231 -11.52 24.45 12.18
C ALA A 231 -10.34 23.46 12.29
N ASP A 232 -10.55 22.21 12.70
CA ASP A 232 -9.48 21.21 12.81
C ASP A 232 -9.07 20.68 11.44
N PHE A 233 -10.04 20.32 10.59
CA PHE A 233 -9.78 19.96 9.19
C PHE A 233 -9.04 21.09 8.46
N TRP A 234 -9.54 22.33 8.58
CA TRP A 234 -8.92 23.47 7.92
C TRP A 234 -7.58 23.89 8.55
N GLY A 235 -7.35 23.55 9.81
CA GLY A 235 -6.06 23.71 10.49
C GLY A 235 -4.98 22.81 9.89
N VAL A 236 -5.32 21.56 9.56
CA VAL A 236 -4.41 20.66 8.83
C VAL A 236 -4.26 21.11 7.37
N ASN A 237 -5.36 21.47 6.70
CA ASN A 237 -5.32 21.97 5.33
C ASN A 237 -4.39 23.19 5.18
N ALA A 238 -4.31 24.05 6.20
CA ALA A 238 -3.45 25.23 6.21
C ALA A 238 -1.94 24.90 6.07
N PHE A 239 -1.50 23.67 6.35
CA PHE A 239 -0.12 23.22 6.10
C PHE A 239 0.21 23.03 4.61
N PHE A 240 -0.80 22.82 3.76
CA PHE A 240 -0.62 22.67 2.31
C PHE A 240 -0.68 24.01 1.55
N ARG A 241 -0.81 25.13 2.28
CA ARG A 241 -0.73 26.46 1.69
C ARG A 241 0.72 26.76 1.30
N GLY A 242 0.90 27.37 0.12
CA GLY A 242 2.23 27.63 -0.44
C GLY A 242 2.69 26.56 -1.45
N LEU A 243 1.89 25.53 -1.71
CA LEU A 243 2.13 24.60 -2.80
C LEU A 243 2.00 25.27 -4.18
N LYS A 244 2.96 25.02 -5.06
CA LYS A 244 2.92 25.42 -6.47
C LYS A 244 3.27 24.23 -7.36
N ALA A 245 2.43 23.99 -8.35
CA ALA A 245 2.66 23.02 -9.42
C ALA A 245 2.80 23.78 -10.74
N GLU A 246 3.92 23.60 -11.43
CA GLU A 246 4.21 24.26 -12.70
C GLU A 246 4.49 23.21 -13.79
N GLU A 247 3.74 23.25 -14.89
CA GLU A 247 4.05 22.43 -16.05
C GLU A 247 5.34 22.93 -16.73
N LYS A 248 6.29 22.02 -16.93
CA LYS A 248 7.51 22.25 -17.69
C LYS A 248 7.37 21.62 -19.08
N ARG A 249 7.88 22.33 -20.09
CA ARG A 249 7.88 21.91 -21.49
C ARG A 249 9.29 21.71 -21.97
N ALA A 250 9.48 20.73 -22.86
CA ALA A 250 10.74 20.46 -23.54
C ALA A 250 10.52 20.48 -25.06
N ILE A 251 11.59 20.75 -25.81
CA ILE A 251 11.59 20.70 -27.27
C ILE A 251 11.92 19.26 -27.68
N ASP A 252 11.06 18.64 -28.50
CA ASP A 252 11.28 17.30 -29.01
C ASP A 252 12.27 17.26 -30.19
N ALA A 253 12.58 16.06 -30.68
CA ALA A 253 13.52 15.87 -31.79
C ALA A 253 13.05 16.51 -33.12
N ALA A 254 11.76 16.86 -33.23
CA ALA A 254 11.20 17.55 -34.38
C ALA A 254 11.16 19.08 -34.19
N GLY A 255 11.69 19.59 -33.07
CA GLY A 255 11.71 21.03 -32.76
C GLY A 255 10.38 21.54 -32.21
N LEU A 256 9.46 20.66 -31.80
CA LEU A 256 8.15 21.05 -31.25
C LEU A 256 8.18 21.06 -29.72
N GLU A 257 7.57 22.07 -29.11
CA GLU A 257 7.35 22.08 -27.67
C GLU A 257 6.33 21.01 -27.27
N LYS A 258 6.71 20.15 -26.33
CA LYS A 258 5.86 19.14 -25.73
C LYS A 258 5.93 19.24 -24.21
N PHE A 259 4.84 18.89 -23.54
CA PHE A 259 4.84 18.64 -22.10
C PHE A 259 5.94 17.64 -21.74
N ASP A 260 6.70 17.94 -20.69
CA ASP A 260 7.76 17.06 -20.18
C ASP A 260 7.40 16.51 -18.79
N HIS A 261 7.25 17.39 -17.80
CA HIS A 261 6.93 17.02 -16.42
C HIS A 261 6.23 18.16 -15.67
N VAL A 262 5.75 17.87 -14.46
CA VAL A 262 5.26 18.88 -13.51
C VAL A 262 6.30 19.07 -12.41
N GLU A 263 6.67 20.33 -12.17
CA GLU A 263 7.56 20.72 -11.07
C GLU A 263 6.72 21.12 -9.86
N LEU A 264 6.89 20.44 -8.73
CA LEU A 264 6.22 20.76 -7.47
C LEU A 264 7.17 21.48 -6.51
N THR A 265 6.76 22.65 -6.00
CA THR A 265 7.55 23.43 -5.05
C THR A 265 6.71 23.91 -3.86
N ASP A 266 7.37 24.03 -2.70
CA ASP A 266 6.84 24.72 -1.53
C ASP A 266 7.42 26.14 -1.46
N VAL A 267 6.57 27.13 -1.25
CA VAL A 267 7.00 28.48 -0.88
C VAL A 267 6.57 28.81 0.56
N PRO A 268 7.46 29.39 1.40
CA PRO A 268 7.05 29.97 2.66
C PRO A 268 5.90 30.96 2.45
N THR A 269 4.91 30.92 3.34
CA THR A 269 3.70 31.73 3.21
C THR A 269 3.09 32.02 4.57
N ASP A 270 2.49 33.19 4.70
CA ASP A 270 1.62 33.62 5.81
C ASP A 270 0.14 33.32 5.56
N SER A 271 -0.19 32.67 4.44
CA SER A 271 -1.57 32.35 4.06
C SER A 271 -2.24 31.46 5.11
N PHE A 272 -3.55 31.60 5.24
CA PHE A 272 -4.40 30.75 6.07
C PHE A 272 -5.42 30.01 5.20
N ALA A 273 -6.00 28.94 5.73
CA ALA A 273 -7.14 28.29 5.10
C ALA A 273 -8.41 29.10 5.34
N ARG A 274 -9.25 29.21 4.31
CA ARG A 274 -10.56 29.87 4.36
C ARG A 274 -11.63 28.84 4.11
N PHE A 275 -12.76 28.96 4.81
CA PHE A 275 -13.87 28.02 4.66
C PHE A 275 -15.21 28.64 5.02
N ASP A 276 -16.27 28.16 4.39
CA ASP A 276 -17.62 28.61 4.69
C ASP A 276 -18.16 27.91 5.94
N ARG A 277 -18.68 28.70 6.89
CA ARG A 277 -19.43 28.17 8.03
C ARG A 277 -20.90 28.05 7.67
N ARG A 278 -21.62 27.16 8.35
CA ARG A 278 -23.08 26.97 8.18
C ARG A 278 -23.91 28.25 8.37
N ASN A 279 -23.42 29.23 9.12
CA ASN A 279 -24.09 30.50 9.33
C ASN A 279 -23.81 31.54 8.22
N GLY A 280 -23.14 31.15 7.13
CA GLY A 280 -22.80 32.02 6.00
C GLY A 280 -21.60 32.94 6.25
N MET A 281 -20.92 32.80 7.40
CA MET A 281 -19.70 33.55 7.69
C MET A 281 -18.45 32.81 7.20
N MET A 282 -17.44 33.57 6.78
CA MET A 282 -16.12 33.02 6.46
C MET A 282 -15.37 32.64 7.73
N GLY A 283 -15.01 31.38 7.85
CA GLY A 283 -14.03 30.87 8.79
C GLY A 283 -12.60 31.03 8.28
N VAL A 284 -11.67 31.14 9.23
CA VAL A 284 -10.23 31.16 8.98
C VAL A 284 -9.57 30.15 9.90
N ALA A 285 -8.64 29.36 9.37
CA ALA A 285 -7.79 28.46 10.14
C ALA A 285 -6.32 28.66 9.79
N PHE A 286 -5.50 28.79 10.84
CA PHE A 286 -4.05 28.78 10.76
C PHE A 286 -3.52 27.35 10.92
N PRO A 287 -2.29 27.05 10.45
CA PRO A 287 -1.68 25.73 10.61
C PRO A 287 -1.74 25.24 12.06
N LYS A 288 -2.52 24.17 12.27
CA LYS A 288 -2.71 23.51 13.56
C LYS A 288 -2.86 22.02 13.31
N PHE A 289 -2.01 21.22 13.93
CA PHE A 289 -2.05 19.78 13.82
C PHE A 289 -3.25 19.21 14.59
N ILE A 290 -3.55 17.94 14.34
CA ILE A 290 -4.76 17.30 14.86
C ILE A 290 -4.78 17.15 16.38
N ASP A 291 -3.61 17.14 17.02
CA ASP A 291 -3.44 17.15 18.48
C ASP A 291 -3.37 18.56 19.09
N GLY A 292 -3.59 19.59 18.28
CA GLY A 292 -3.62 20.99 18.70
C GLY A 292 -2.26 21.71 18.64
N ARG A 293 -1.15 21.03 18.34
CA ARG A 293 0.15 21.69 18.15
C ARG A 293 0.11 22.68 17.00
N LYS A 294 0.70 23.86 17.21
CA LYS A 294 0.73 24.98 16.25
C LYS A 294 2.15 25.19 15.74
N LEU A 295 2.27 25.76 14.54
CA LEU A 295 3.56 26.21 14.03
C LEU A 295 4.03 27.47 14.75
N GLU A 296 5.28 27.46 15.24
CA GLU A 296 5.88 28.62 15.91
C GLU A 296 6.21 29.77 14.93
N LYS A 297 6.66 29.43 13.70
CA LYS A 297 7.08 30.39 12.66
C LYS A 297 6.48 30.05 11.30
N PRO A 298 5.14 30.13 11.15
CA PRO A 298 4.43 29.65 9.97
C PRO A 298 4.87 30.32 8.65
N ASP A 299 5.37 31.55 8.72
CA ASP A 299 5.67 32.39 7.55
C ASP A 299 7.11 32.20 7.03
N ALA A 300 7.97 31.54 7.82
CA ALA A 300 9.38 31.31 7.49
C ALA A 300 9.70 29.82 7.24
N SER A 301 8.80 28.91 7.63
CA SER A 301 8.96 27.46 7.50
C SER A 301 8.35 26.93 6.20
N LEU A 302 8.93 25.86 5.64
CA LEU A 302 8.22 25.03 4.66
C LEU A 302 7.18 24.19 5.40
N ARG A 303 5.90 24.55 5.25
CA ARG A 303 4.83 24.02 6.09
C ARG A 303 4.65 22.50 5.95
N ARG A 304 4.78 21.93 4.75
CA ARG A 304 4.74 20.47 4.57
C ARG A 304 5.86 19.74 5.31
N VAL A 305 7.05 20.34 5.39
CA VAL A 305 8.17 19.77 6.17
C VAL A 305 7.83 19.74 7.65
N GLU A 306 7.24 20.80 8.19
CA GLU A 306 6.80 20.80 9.59
C GLU A 306 5.62 19.85 9.83
N LEU A 307 4.68 19.73 8.89
CA LEU A 307 3.61 18.72 8.95
C LEU A 307 4.18 17.30 9.01
N ALA A 308 5.15 16.98 8.14
CA ALA A 308 5.79 15.67 8.11
C ALA A 308 6.48 15.34 9.43
N LYS A 309 7.17 16.31 10.06
CA LYS A 309 7.76 16.14 11.40
C LYS A 309 6.71 15.84 12.47
N LEU A 310 5.54 16.47 12.38
CA LEU A 310 4.44 16.23 13.33
C LEU A 310 3.80 14.84 13.13
N ILE A 311 3.61 14.42 11.87
CA ILE A 311 3.09 13.08 11.52
C ILE A 311 4.07 11.99 11.98
N THR A 312 5.38 12.24 11.86
CA THR A 312 6.45 11.26 12.12
C THR A 312 7.11 11.44 13.48
N ASP A 313 6.48 12.21 14.37
CA ASP A 313 6.99 12.45 15.70
C ASP A 313 7.09 11.12 16.48
N PRO A 314 8.29 10.72 16.95
CA PRO A 314 8.47 9.44 17.65
C PRO A 314 7.74 9.38 18.99
N THR A 315 7.22 10.49 19.52
CA THR A 315 6.39 10.55 20.73
C THR A 315 4.90 10.37 20.46
N SER A 316 4.46 10.41 19.20
CA SER A 316 3.08 10.19 18.80
C SER A 316 2.86 8.76 18.34
N ASP A 317 1.73 8.17 18.72
CA ASP A 317 1.32 6.83 18.29
C ASP A 317 0.37 6.83 17.08
N LEU A 318 0.01 8.00 16.54
CA LEU A 318 -0.96 8.12 15.45
C LEU A 318 -0.51 7.38 14.18
N LEU A 319 0.73 7.58 13.77
CA LEU A 319 1.32 6.91 12.62
C LEU A 319 1.47 5.40 12.80
N PRO A 320 2.08 4.89 13.90
CA PRO A 320 2.17 3.46 14.10
C PRO A 320 0.78 2.80 14.25
N ARG A 321 -0.20 3.43 14.92
CA ARG A 321 -1.58 2.91 14.99
C ARG A 321 -2.23 2.78 13.62
N ALA A 322 -2.11 3.82 12.78
CA ALA A 322 -2.66 3.80 11.44
C ALA A 322 -2.08 2.67 10.58
N MET A 323 -0.76 2.45 10.67
CA MET A 323 -0.09 1.39 9.93
C MET A 323 -0.42 0.00 10.46
N VAL A 324 -0.41 -0.19 11.79
CA VAL A 324 -0.74 -1.47 12.42
C VAL A 324 -2.17 -1.90 12.12
N ASN A 325 -3.14 -0.99 12.30
CA ASN A 325 -4.55 -1.32 12.05
C ASN A 325 -4.79 -1.67 10.58
N ARG A 326 -4.18 -0.93 9.64
CA ARG A 326 -4.28 -1.20 8.21
C ARG A 326 -3.58 -2.49 7.79
N MET A 327 -2.38 -2.76 8.29
CA MET A 327 -1.68 -4.01 7.98
C MET A 327 -2.41 -5.23 8.51
N TRP A 328 -2.98 -5.11 9.73
CA TRP A 328 -3.82 -6.15 10.30
C TRP A 328 -5.07 -6.37 9.44
N ALA A 329 -5.74 -5.30 9.01
CA ALA A 329 -6.90 -5.38 8.11
C ALA A 329 -6.54 -5.99 6.75
N TYR A 330 -5.42 -5.59 6.16
CA TYR A 330 -4.94 -6.14 4.89
C TYR A 330 -4.76 -7.67 4.96
N LEU A 331 -4.17 -8.16 6.05
CA LEU A 331 -3.86 -9.58 6.24
C LEU A 331 -5.05 -10.41 6.75
N LEU A 332 -5.88 -9.89 7.65
CA LEU A 332 -6.98 -10.63 8.29
C LEU A 332 -8.38 -10.26 7.78
N GLY A 333 -8.50 -9.26 6.92
CA GLY A 333 -9.76 -8.78 6.34
C GLY A 333 -10.54 -7.77 7.19
N ARG A 334 -10.10 -7.48 8.41
CA ARG A 334 -10.72 -6.46 9.27
C ARG A 334 -9.69 -5.91 10.23
N GLY A 335 -9.67 -4.60 10.44
CA GLY A 335 -8.82 -3.97 11.44
C GLY A 335 -9.32 -4.20 12.86
N PHE A 336 -8.49 -3.90 13.86
CA PHE A 336 -8.94 -3.77 15.25
C PHE A 336 -10.01 -2.68 15.40
N VAL A 337 -9.89 -1.62 14.60
CA VAL A 337 -10.90 -0.59 14.39
C VAL A 337 -11.39 -0.68 12.95
N ASN A 338 -12.71 -0.56 12.76
CA ASN A 338 -13.33 -0.56 11.44
C ASN A 338 -14.38 0.56 11.35
N PRO A 339 -14.33 1.49 10.38
CA PRO A 339 -13.35 1.59 9.29
C PRO A 339 -11.89 1.75 9.77
N VAL A 340 -10.92 1.29 8.98
CA VAL A 340 -9.52 1.16 9.42
C VAL A 340 -8.82 2.48 9.74
N ASP A 341 -9.39 3.58 9.27
CA ASP A 341 -8.88 4.94 9.33
C ASP A 341 -9.77 5.87 10.16
N ASP A 342 -10.69 5.30 10.96
CA ASP A 342 -11.54 6.02 11.90
C ASP A 342 -11.19 5.65 13.36
N ILE A 343 -9.91 5.74 13.70
CA ILE A 343 -9.39 5.40 15.02
C ILE A 343 -9.68 6.56 15.97
N GLY A 344 -10.52 6.36 16.98
CA GLY A 344 -10.76 7.40 17.97
C GLY A 344 -11.63 6.95 19.14
N PRO A 345 -11.81 7.81 20.15
CA PRO A 345 -12.63 7.48 21.32
C PRO A 345 -14.07 7.09 20.98
N HIS A 346 -14.60 7.55 19.84
CA HIS A 346 -15.94 7.21 19.34
C HIS A 346 -16.03 5.86 18.64
N ASN A 347 -14.90 5.26 18.27
CA ASN A 347 -14.80 3.98 17.56
C ASN A 347 -13.68 3.11 18.19
N PRO A 348 -13.95 2.51 19.36
CA PRO A 348 -12.93 1.76 20.11
C PRO A 348 -12.52 0.46 19.40
N ALA A 349 -11.27 0.06 19.60
CA ALA A 349 -10.75 -1.20 19.09
C ALA A 349 -11.41 -2.42 19.75
N VAL A 350 -11.63 -3.49 18.98
CA VAL A 350 -12.24 -4.75 19.46
C VAL A 350 -11.32 -5.58 20.36
N LEU A 351 -10.00 -5.46 20.18
CA LEU A 351 -8.96 -6.10 20.99
C LEU A 351 -7.90 -5.04 21.38
N PRO A 352 -8.22 -4.11 22.30
CA PRO A 352 -7.38 -2.95 22.56
C PRO A 352 -5.98 -3.34 23.07
N GLU A 353 -5.88 -4.35 23.95
CA GLU A 353 -4.57 -4.79 24.48
C GLU A 353 -3.65 -5.37 23.39
N VAL A 354 -4.22 -6.12 22.44
CA VAL A 354 -3.47 -6.67 21.29
C VAL A 354 -3.03 -5.54 20.38
N PHE A 355 -3.93 -4.60 20.08
CA PHE A 355 -3.66 -3.48 19.21
C PHE A 355 -2.60 -2.52 19.79
N ASP A 356 -2.73 -2.18 21.07
CA ASP A 356 -1.80 -1.30 21.78
C ASP A 356 -0.43 -1.95 21.86
N ARG A 357 -0.34 -3.22 22.25
CA ARG A 357 0.96 -3.92 22.32
C ARG A 357 1.62 -4.02 20.95
N LEU A 358 0.87 -4.34 19.89
CA LEU A 358 1.43 -4.43 18.55
C LEU A 358 1.91 -3.06 18.03
N THR A 359 1.18 -1.98 18.38
CA THR A 359 1.56 -0.60 18.08
C THR A 359 2.86 -0.21 18.79
N GLU A 360 2.98 -0.51 20.08
CA GLU A 360 4.19 -0.26 20.86
C GLU A 360 5.41 -0.99 20.29
N GLU A 361 5.27 -2.26 19.95
CA GLU A 361 6.36 -3.06 19.35
C GLU A 361 6.73 -2.55 17.95
N PHE A 362 5.74 -2.16 17.13
CA PHE A 362 6.00 -1.57 15.82
C PHE A 362 6.74 -0.24 15.92
N GLN A 363 6.33 0.64 16.83
CA GLN A 363 7.02 1.90 17.10
C GLN A 363 8.44 1.66 17.64
N ALA A 364 8.61 0.73 18.58
CA ALA A 364 9.91 0.37 19.15
C ALA A 364 10.86 -0.29 18.13
N SER A 365 10.33 -0.97 17.11
CA SER A 365 11.11 -1.50 15.99
C SER A 365 11.63 -0.42 15.03
N GLY A 366 11.25 0.85 15.24
CA GLY A 366 11.51 1.92 14.29
C GLY A 366 10.59 1.85 13.07
N CYS A 367 9.34 1.43 13.24
CA CYS A 367 8.35 1.30 12.17
C CYS A 367 8.77 0.34 11.04
N ASP A 368 9.36 -0.81 11.39
CA ASP A 368 9.81 -1.85 10.45
C ASP A 368 8.61 -2.66 9.92
N VAL A 369 8.28 -2.45 8.64
CA VAL A 369 7.10 -3.06 8.00
C VAL A 369 7.22 -4.58 7.89
N LYS A 370 8.41 -5.09 7.55
CA LYS A 370 8.61 -6.55 7.44
C LYS A 370 8.50 -7.20 8.82
N GLN A 371 9.00 -6.56 9.86
CA GLN A 371 8.86 -7.06 11.24
C GLN A 371 7.39 -7.09 11.69
N LEU A 372 6.59 -6.08 11.35
CA LEU A 372 5.15 -6.08 11.60
C LEU A 372 4.47 -7.27 10.91
N ILE A 373 4.79 -7.52 9.64
CA ILE A 373 4.26 -8.67 8.89
C ILE A 373 4.66 -9.99 9.55
N ARG A 374 5.90 -10.14 10.02
CA ARG A 374 6.35 -11.35 10.74
C ARG A 374 5.49 -11.63 11.97
N TRP A 375 5.26 -10.62 12.81
CA TRP A 375 4.46 -10.80 14.02
C TRP A 375 3.00 -11.17 13.70
N ILE A 376 2.39 -10.51 12.72
CA ILE A 376 1.01 -10.80 12.34
C ILE A 376 0.91 -12.21 11.76
N THR A 377 1.80 -12.58 10.82
CA THR A 377 1.76 -13.89 10.15
C THR A 377 2.12 -15.06 11.06
N SER A 378 2.87 -14.82 12.15
CA SER A 378 3.14 -15.84 13.16
C SER A 378 1.96 -16.10 14.11
N SER A 379 1.05 -15.14 14.26
CA SER A 379 -0.05 -15.21 15.23
C SER A 379 -1.05 -16.34 14.94
N ALA A 380 -1.68 -16.86 15.99
CA ALA A 380 -2.76 -17.84 15.91
C ALA A 380 -3.97 -17.32 15.11
N ALA A 381 -4.22 -16.00 15.12
CA ALA A 381 -5.28 -15.38 14.32
C ALA A 381 -4.99 -15.51 12.81
N TYR A 382 -3.78 -15.16 12.37
CA TYR A 382 -3.39 -15.34 10.96
C TYR A 382 -3.23 -16.81 10.58
N GLN A 383 -2.90 -17.69 11.52
CA GLN A 383 -2.79 -19.12 11.28
C GLN A 383 -4.12 -19.89 11.43
N ALA A 384 -5.25 -19.21 11.67
CA ALA A 384 -6.55 -19.84 11.74
C ALA A 384 -7.04 -20.32 10.35
N THR A 385 -7.80 -21.40 10.30
CA THR A 385 -8.56 -21.79 9.09
C THR A 385 -9.71 -20.81 8.84
N SER A 386 -10.16 -20.68 7.58
CA SER A 386 -11.43 -20.02 7.27
C SER A 386 -12.66 -20.91 7.47
N LEU A 387 -12.48 -22.20 7.79
CA LEU A 387 -13.58 -23.11 8.08
C LEU A 387 -14.25 -22.75 9.42
N ARG A 388 -15.49 -22.26 9.34
CA ARG A 388 -16.28 -21.92 10.53
C ARG A 388 -16.84 -23.18 11.20
N PRO A 389 -16.64 -23.36 12.51
CA PRO A 389 -17.26 -24.45 13.25
C PRO A 389 -18.77 -24.20 13.42
N GLY A 390 -19.61 -24.95 12.71
CA GLY A 390 -21.06 -25.06 12.95
C GLY A 390 -21.81 -23.72 13.11
N LYS A 391 -22.65 -23.59 14.16
CA LYS A 391 -23.47 -22.39 14.47
C LYS A 391 -22.64 -21.18 14.94
N ALA A 392 -21.46 -20.93 14.39
CA ALA A 392 -20.65 -19.76 14.71
C ALA A 392 -21.39 -18.47 14.36
N ARG A 393 -21.16 -17.41 15.15
CA ARG A 393 -21.74 -16.09 14.89
C ARG A 393 -21.26 -15.56 13.53
N PRO A 394 -22.10 -14.81 12.79
CA PRO A 394 -21.72 -14.27 11.48
C PRO A 394 -20.51 -13.32 11.54
N GLU A 395 -20.44 -12.50 12.59
CA GLU A 395 -19.43 -11.47 12.79
C GLU A 395 -18.34 -12.02 13.72
N ASP A 396 -17.16 -12.31 13.17
CA ASP A 396 -16.00 -12.76 13.93
C ASP A 396 -14.99 -11.62 14.08
N ASP A 397 -15.41 -10.63 14.87
CA ASP A 397 -14.64 -9.43 15.14
C ASP A 397 -13.46 -9.69 16.09
N LEU A 398 -13.34 -10.91 16.63
CA LEU A 398 -12.25 -11.32 17.52
C LEU A 398 -11.21 -12.20 16.82
N PHE A 399 -11.28 -12.32 15.49
CA PHE A 399 -10.30 -13.04 14.67
C PHE A 399 -10.13 -14.52 15.07
N SER A 400 -11.21 -15.17 15.49
CA SER A 400 -11.21 -16.60 15.87
C SER A 400 -11.33 -17.57 14.68
N VAL A 401 -11.49 -17.03 13.47
CA VAL A 401 -11.56 -17.68 12.17
C VAL A 401 -11.02 -16.70 11.14
N MET A 402 -10.26 -17.19 10.16
CA MET A 402 -9.77 -16.34 9.08
C MET A 402 -10.94 -15.86 8.20
N ALA A 403 -11.03 -14.55 7.96
CA ALA A 403 -12.02 -14.01 7.04
C ALA A 403 -11.72 -14.43 5.59
N LEU A 404 -12.77 -14.80 4.85
CA LEU A 404 -12.68 -14.97 3.40
C LEU A 404 -12.56 -13.58 2.77
N ARG A 405 -11.49 -13.36 2.00
CA ARG A 405 -11.28 -12.10 1.28
C ARG A 405 -11.29 -12.36 -0.23
N PRO A 406 -11.92 -11.49 -1.04
CA PRO A 406 -11.70 -11.55 -2.48
C PRO A 406 -10.27 -11.15 -2.84
N MET A 407 -9.73 -11.74 -3.90
CA MET A 407 -8.49 -11.24 -4.50
C MET A 407 -8.69 -9.84 -5.07
N SER A 408 -7.66 -9.00 -4.95
CA SER A 408 -7.60 -7.75 -5.72
C SER A 408 -7.53 -8.06 -7.23
N PRO A 409 -7.91 -7.11 -8.10
CA PRO A 409 -7.78 -7.27 -9.54
C PRO A 409 -6.35 -7.66 -9.97
N GLU A 410 -5.35 -7.05 -9.34
CA GLU A 410 -3.94 -7.32 -9.58
C GLU A 410 -3.55 -8.73 -9.13
N GLN A 411 -4.00 -9.15 -7.94
CA GLN A 411 -3.79 -10.52 -7.44
C GLN A 411 -4.41 -11.58 -8.34
N LEU A 412 -5.65 -11.37 -8.78
CA LEU A 412 -6.35 -12.30 -9.65
C LEU A 412 -5.66 -12.41 -11.01
N PHE A 413 -5.26 -11.28 -11.60
CA PHE A 413 -4.54 -11.24 -12.87
C PHE A 413 -3.18 -11.95 -12.81
N ASP A 414 -2.33 -11.61 -11.85
CA ASP A 414 -1.01 -12.24 -11.71
C ASP A 414 -1.15 -13.73 -11.31
N SER A 415 -2.19 -14.11 -10.58
CA SER A 415 -2.50 -15.52 -10.26
C SER A 415 -2.95 -16.32 -11.49
N LEU A 416 -3.78 -15.75 -12.36
CA LEU A 416 -4.15 -16.38 -13.64
C LEU A 416 -2.93 -16.62 -14.52
N LEU A 417 -2.04 -15.63 -14.63
CA LEU A 417 -0.80 -15.80 -15.39
C LEU A 417 0.14 -16.84 -14.77
N THR A 418 0.20 -16.90 -13.43
CA THR A 418 1.01 -17.88 -12.70
C THR A 418 0.48 -19.30 -12.89
N ALA A 419 -0.84 -19.49 -12.80
CA ALA A 419 -1.48 -20.80 -12.99
C ALA A 419 -1.34 -21.33 -14.42
N THR A 420 -1.49 -20.45 -15.42
CA THR A 420 -1.80 -20.87 -16.79
C THR A 420 -0.66 -20.66 -17.79
N ALA A 421 0.32 -19.82 -17.43
CA ALA A 421 1.35 -19.35 -18.34
C ALA A 421 0.80 -18.77 -19.67
N ALA A 422 -0.40 -18.18 -19.66
CA ALA A 422 -1.09 -17.69 -20.87
C ALA A 422 -0.22 -16.76 -21.75
N HIS A 423 0.64 -15.96 -21.13
CA HIS A 423 1.57 -15.04 -21.81
C HIS A 423 2.69 -15.73 -22.63
N ARG A 424 2.78 -17.06 -22.60
CA ARG A 424 3.76 -17.89 -23.33
C ARG A 424 3.12 -18.80 -24.38
N ALA A 425 1.80 -18.76 -24.51
CA ALA A 425 1.07 -19.68 -25.37
C ALA A 425 1.26 -19.34 -26.85
N GLY A 426 1.87 -20.23 -27.63
CA GLY A 426 1.94 -20.15 -29.10
C GLY A 426 2.94 -19.14 -29.68
N SER A 427 3.44 -18.20 -28.88
CA SER A 427 4.58 -17.34 -29.15
C SER A 427 5.36 -17.17 -27.85
N GLY A 428 6.67 -16.94 -27.91
CA GLY A 428 7.47 -16.62 -26.72
C GLY A 428 6.88 -15.45 -25.93
N ARG A 429 7.45 -15.16 -24.74
CA ARG A 429 6.97 -14.13 -23.81
C ARG A 429 6.56 -12.82 -24.52
N ASP A 430 5.27 -12.48 -24.44
CA ASP A 430 4.68 -11.28 -25.05
C ASP A 430 4.25 -10.27 -23.97
N ASP A 431 5.17 -9.38 -23.60
CA ASP A 431 4.94 -8.39 -22.54
C ASP A 431 3.91 -7.32 -22.96
N ALA A 432 3.80 -6.98 -24.25
CA ALA A 432 2.84 -5.98 -24.73
C ALA A 432 1.40 -6.49 -24.59
N LYS A 433 1.18 -7.78 -24.88
CA LYS A 433 -0.11 -8.45 -24.68
C LYS A 433 -0.48 -8.55 -23.20
N ARG A 434 0.49 -8.86 -22.33
CA ARG A 434 0.31 -8.84 -20.87
C ARG A 434 -0.18 -7.47 -20.39
N GLU A 435 0.47 -6.38 -20.80
CA GLU A 435 0.09 -5.02 -20.42
C GLU A 435 -1.29 -4.62 -20.99
N SER A 436 -1.65 -5.11 -22.19
CA SER A 436 -2.98 -4.92 -22.75
C SER A 436 -4.05 -5.60 -21.90
N TRP A 437 -3.84 -6.87 -21.52
CA TRP A 437 -4.78 -7.60 -20.68
C TRP A 437 -4.91 -6.99 -19.29
N MET A 438 -3.79 -6.59 -18.67
CA MET A 438 -3.83 -5.96 -17.36
C MET A 438 -4.70 -4.70 -17.37
N ARG A 439 -4.57 -3.85 -18.41
CA ARG A 439 -5.43 -2.66 -18.55
C ARG A 439 -6.92 -3.00 -18.72
N GLN A 440 -7.24 -4.02 -19.52
CA GLN A 440 -8.63 -4.48 -19.67
C GLN A 440 -9.18 -5.05 -18.37
N PHE A 441 -8.35 -5.81 -17.64
CA PHE A 441 -8.70 -6.45 -16.38
C PHE A 441 -8.97 -5.40 -15.29
N LEU A 442 -8.05 -4.45 -15.13
CA LEU A 442 -8.22 -3.33 -14.19
C LEU A 442 -9.45 -2.48 -14.51
N PHE A 443 -9.79 -2.30 -15.78
CA PHE A 443 -11.00 -1.56 -16.16
C PHE A 443 -12.29 -2.32 -15.78
N ALA A 444 -12.31 -3.66 -15.92
CA ALA A 444 -13.48 -4.47 -15.60
C ALA A 444 -13.63 -4.79 -14.10
N PHE A 445 -12.50 -4.94 -13.39
CA PHE A 445 -12.44 -5.37 -11.99
C PHE A 445 -12.13 -4.24 -11.01
N GLY A 446 -11.62 -3.11 -11.48
CA GLY A 446 -11.35 -1.95 -10.62
C GLY A 446 -12.64 -1.31 -10.14
N ASN A 447 -12.84 -1.28 -8.83
CA ASN A 447 -13.72 -0.33 -8.16
C ASN A 447 -12.89 0.90 -7.76
N ASP A 448 -13.44 2.10 -7.98
CA ASP A 448 -12.88 3.36 -7.46
C ASP A 448 -13.28 3.59 -5.99
N GLU A 449 -14.17 2.74 -5.45
CA GLU A 449 -14.39 2.68 -4.01
C GLU A 449 -13.13 2.10 -3.38
N GLU A 450 -12.33 2.99 -2.80
CA GLU A 450 -11.14 2.75 -1.97
C GLU A 450 -11.45 1.95 -0.70
N ASP A 451 -12.56 1.23 -0.72
CA ASP A 451 -13.06 0.43 0.36
C ASP A 451 -12.15 -0.78 0.49
N GLU A 452 -11.51 -0.87 1.65
CA GLU A 452 -10.91 -2.09 2.20
C GLU A 452 -12.01 -3.12 2.54
N ALA A 453 -13.11 -3.15 1.78
CA ALA A 453 -14.28 -3.93 2.05
C ALA A 453 -14.04 -5.40 1.71
N THR A 454 -14.42 -6.25 2.65
CA THR A 454 -14.51 -7.70 2.48
C THR A 454 -15.71 -8.13 1.62
N SER A 455 -16.50 -7.20 1.09
CA SER A 455 -17.70 -7.50 0.31
C SER A 455 -17.35 -7.70 -1.16
N PHE A 456 -17.40 -8.96 -1.60
CA PHE A 456 -17.32 -9.30 -3.01
C PHE A 456 -18.59 -8.88 -3.74
N GLN A 457 -18.52 -7.86 -4.61
CA GLN A 457 -19.58 -7.54 -5.57
C GLN A 457 -19.12 -7.90 -6.99
N GLY A 458 -19.22 -9.18 -7.34
CA GLY A 458 -18.97 -9.65 -8.69
C GLY A 458 -19.96 -9.04 -9.68
N THR A 459 -19.48 -8.41 -10.75
CA THR A 459 -20.33 -7.83 -11.81
C THR A 459 -20.50 -8.80 -12.98
N ILE A 460 -21.57 -8.64 -13.77
CA ILE A 460 -21.78 -9.45 -14.98
C ILE A 460 -20.58 -9.33 -15.95
N PRO A 461 -20.01 -8.14 -16.22
CA PRO A 461 -18.80 -8.01 -17.04
C PRO A 461 -17.61 -8.81 -16.52
N GLN A 462 -17.37 -8.82 -15.20
CA GLN A 462 -16.30 -9.58 -14.57
C GLN A 462 -16.47 -11.09 -14.80
N SER A 463 -17.68 -11.60 -14.57
CA SER A 463 -18.00 -13.01 -14.81
C SER A 463 -17.82 -13.38 -16.29
N LEU A 464 -18.31 -12.57 -17.22
CA LEU A 464 -18.13 -12.82 -18.65
C LEU A 464 -16.65 -12.84 -19.03
N MET A 465 -15.86 -11.88 -18.53
CA MET A 465 -14.42 -11.83 -18.79
C MET A 465 -13.70 -13.10 -18.30
N MET A 466 -14.06 -13.64 -17.14
CA MET A 466 -13.52 -14.90 -16.60
C MET A 466 -14.01 -16.15 -17.35
N MET A 467 -15.19 -16.10 -17.95
CA MET A 467 -15.74 -17.24 -18.69
C MET A 467 -15.21 -17.31 -20.12
N ASN A 468 -15.05 -16.17 -20.81
CA ASN A 468 -14.81 -16.15 -22.26
C ASN A 468 -13.86 -15.04 -22.76
N GLY A 469 -13.20 -14.30 -21.87
CA GLY A 469 -12.24 -13.26 -22.26
C GLY A 469 -10.99 -13.81 -22.95
N ASP A 470 -10.26 -12.93 -23.64
CA ASP A 470 -9.06 -13.31 -24.41
C ASP A 470 -7.95 -13.94 -23.54
N LEU A 471 -7.75 -13.41 -22.33
CA LEU A 471 -6.83 -14.01 -21.35
C LEU A 471 -7.22 -15.46 -21.04
N MET A 472 -8.52 -15.72 -20.84
CA MET A 472 -9.02 -17.05 -20.49
C MET A 472 -8.93 -18.03 -21.66
N ARG A 473 -9.14 -17.54 -22.89
CA ARG A 473 -8.91 -18.33 -24.10
C ARG A 473 -7.48 -18.84 -24.20
N ASP A 474 -6.50 -17.99 -23.89
CA ASP A 474 -5.09 -18.37 -23.91
C ASP A 474 -4.65 -19.14 -22.67
N ALA A 475 -5.27 -18.90 -21.52
CA ALA A 475 -5.08 -19.67 -20.29
C ALA A 475 -5.40 -21.16 -20.48
N LEU A 476 -6.36 -21.47 -21.36
CA LEU A 476 -6.78 -22.83 -21.69
C LEU A 476 -6.15 -23.34 -23.00
N SER A 477 -5.17 -22.63 -23.54
CA SER A 477 -4.53 -23.02 -24.79
C SER A 477 -3.83 -24.37 -24.65
N GLY A 478 -3.95 -25.23 -25.67
CA GLY A 478 -3.14 -26.45 -25.81
C GLY A 478 -1.92 -26.27 -26.72
N LYS A 479 -1.57 -25.02 -27.07
CA LYS A 479 -0.41 -24.72 -27.94
C LYS A 479 0.90 -24.87 -27.16
N PRO A 480 2.03 -25.15 -27.84
CA PRO A 480 3.34 -25.18 -27.20
C PRO A 480 3.61 -23.93 -26.36
N GLY A 481 4.20 -24.13 -25.17
CA GLY A 481 4.49 -23.08 -24.19
C GLY A 481 3.33 -22.76 -23.24
N SER A 482 2.14 -23.33 -23.43
CA SER A 482 1.04 -23.21 -22.46
C SER A 482 1.17 -24.24 -21.32
N PHE A 483 0.55 -23.94 -20.18
CA PHE A 483 0.57 -24.84 -19.03
C PHE A 483 -0.06 -26.21 -19.33
N LEU A 484 -1.17 -26.26 -20.08
CA LEU A 484 -1.84 -27.52 -20.41
C LEU A 484 -1.01 -28.39 -21.36
N ALA A 485 -0.33 -27.78 -22.35
CA ALA A 485 0.57 -28.52 -23.24
C ALA A 485 1.74 -29.12 -22.44
N ASP A 486 2.36 -28.33 -21.56
CA ASP A 486 3.44 -28.78 -20.70
C ASP A 486 2.98 -29.90 -19.74
N ALA A 487 1.77 -29.81 -19.20
CA ALA A 487 1.22 -30.83 -18.30
C ALA A 487 1.01 -32.17 -19.02
N VAL A 488 0.49 -32.15 -20.26
CA VAL A 488 0.32 -33.35 -21.09
C VAL A 488 1.68 -33.96 -21.46
N GLU A 489 2.64 -33.13 -21.86
CA GLU A 489 3.98 -33.59 -22.20
C GLU A 489 4.68 -34.25 -20.99
N GLN A 490 4.63 -33.59 -19.83
CA GLN A 490 5.21 -34.13 -18.60
C GLN A 490 4.51 -35.42 -18.15
N ALA A 491 3.20 -35.54 -18.36
CA ALA A 491 2.44 -36.76 -18.07
C ALA A 491 2.90 -37.93 -18.93
N GLY A 492 3.26 -37.71 -20.19
CA GLY A 492 3.84 -38.73 -21.08
C GLY A 492 5.17 -39.30 -20.56
N ARG A 493 5.87 -38.56 -19.70
CA ARG A 493 7.12 -39.01 -19.04
C ARG A 493 6.86 -39.79 -17.74
N GLN A 494 5.64 -39.79 -17.23
CA GLN A 494 5.29 -40.49 -15.98
C GLN A 494 5.11 -41.98 -16.23
N ARG A 495 5.89 -42.80 -15.51
CA ARG A 495 5.79 -44.27 -15.60
C ARG A 495 4.51 -44.84 -15.00
N ARG A 496 3.89 -44.11 -14.05
CA ARG A 496 2.70 -44.55 -13.33
C ARG A 496 1.70 -43.41 -13.26
N SER A 497 0.43 -43.76 -13.49
CA SER A 497 -0.74 -42.88 -13.35
C SER A 497 -0.63 -41.50 -14.04
N PRO A 498 -0.35 -41.42 -15.37
CA PRO A 498 -0.30 -40.14 -16.11
C PRO A 498 -1.56 -39.28 -15.92
N ALA A 499 -2.74 -39.92 -15.89
CA ALA A 499 -4.02 -39.25 -15.65
C ALA A 499 -4.06 -38.54 -14.28
N ALA A 500 -3.66 -39.22 -13.21
CA ALA A 500 -3.62 -38.64 -11.87
C ALA A 500 -2.58 -37.52 -11.76
N PHE A 501 -1.44 -37.66 -12.45
CA PHE A 501 -0.43 -36.60 -12.50
C PHE A 501 -0.99 -35.31 -13.11
N MET A 502 -1.70 -35.39 -14.24
CA MET A 502 -2.29 -34.21 -14.88
C MET A 502 -3.32 -33.53 -13.96
N VAL A 503 -4.22 -34.31 -13.36
CA VAL A 503 -5.22 -33.78 -12.41
C VAL A 503 -4.51 -33.08 -11.23
N ASP A 504 -3.49 -33.69 -10.65
CA ASP A 504 -2.72 -33.09 -9.55
C ASP A 504 -2.04 -31.78 -9.94
N GLN A 505 -1.50 -31.69 -11.16
CA GLN A 505 -0.89 -30.46 -11.68
C GLN A 505 -1.89 -29.32 -11.77
N LEU A 506 -3.09 -29.58 -12.32
CA LEU A 506 -4.14 -28.56 -12.46
C LEU A 506 -4.64 -28.05 -11.10
N TYR A 507 -4.87 -28.96 -10.15
CA TYR A 507 -5.28 -28.60 -8.79
C TYR A 507 -4.21 -27.79 -8.05
N LEU A 508 -2.94 -28.19 -8.15
CA LEU A 508 -1.85 -27.42 -7.54
C LEU A 508 -1.67 -26.05 -8.22
N ALA A 509 -1.87 -25.95 -9.53
CA ALA A 509 -1.72 -24.71 -10.27
C ALA A 509 -2.86 -23.71 -9.99
N ALA A 510 -4.10 -24.19 -9.88
CA ALA A 510 -5.24 -23.30 -9.60
C ALA A 510 -5.40 -23.04 -8.09
N LEU A 511 -5.41 -24.10 -7.29
CA LEU A 511 -5.87 -24.07 -5.90
C LEU A 511 -4.74 -24.21 -4.88
N SER A 512 -3.49 -24.36 -5.33
CA SER A 512 -2.31 -24.51 -4.44
C SER A 512 -2.34 -25.74 -3.53
N ARG A 513 -3.25 -26.68 -3.79
CA ARG A 513 -3.44 -27.92 -3.03
C ARG A 513 -3.58 -29.13 -3.95
N PRO A 514 -3.28 -30.35 -3.48
CA PRO A 514 -3.69 -31.55 -4.20
C PRO A 514 -5.22 -31.70 -4.20
N PRO A 515 -5.78 -32.41 -5.20
CA PRO A 515 -7.18 -32.81 -5.15
C PRO A 515 -7.41 -33.76 -3.98
N THR A 516 -8.57 -33.61 -3.33
CA THR A 516 -9.06 -34.61 -2.38
C THR A 516 -9.25 -35.97 -3.07
N THR A 517 -9.35 -37.04 -2.29
CA THR A 517 -9.55 -38.39 -2.86
C THR A 517 -10.81 -38.48 -3.72
N SER A 518 -11.90 -37.80 -3.34
CA SER A 518 -13.15 -37.79 -4.11
C SER A 518 -12.98 -37.05 -5.44
N GLU A 519 -12.41 -35.83 -5.40
CA GLU A 519 -12.11 -35.02 -6.57
C GLU A 519 -11.19 -35.77 -7.54
N ARG A 520 -10.07 -36.32 -7.04
CA ARG A 520 -9.10 -37.07 -7.84
C ARG A 520 -9.77 -38.26 -8.54
N ASN A 521 -10.53 -39.06 -7.81
CA ASN A 521 -11.18 -40.24 -8.37
C ASN A 521 -12.23 -39.86 -9.42
N ALA A 522 -13.02 -38.81 -9.18
CA ALA A 522 -13.97 -38.31 -10.16
C ALA A 522 -13.25 -37.81 -11.43
N SER A 523 -12.24 -36.95 -11.27
CA SER A 523 -11.53 -36.36 -12.40
C SER A 523 -10.75 -37.37 -13.22
N VAL A 524 -10.08 -38.33 -12.59
CA VAL A 524 -9.36 -39.40 -13.30
C VAL A 524 -10.32 -40.29 -14.08
N ARG A 525 -11.47 -40.65 -13.50
CA ARG A 525 -12.49 -41.44 -14.22
C ARG A 525 -13.02 -40.72 -15.45
N HIS A 526 -13.32 -39.43 -15.33
CA HIS A 526 -13.79 -38.64 -16.48
C HIS A 526 -12.69 -38.43 -17.51
N LEU A 527 -11.46 -38.12 -17.11
CA LEU A 527 -10.33 -38.00 -18.03
C LEU A 527 -10.13 -39.27 -18.86
N GLN A 528 -10.27 -40.44 -18.24
CA GLN A 528 -10.15 -41.74 -18.91
C GLN A 528 -11.31 -42.07 -19.86
N SER A 529 -12.45 -41.38 -19.77
CA SER A 529 -13.56 -41.56 -20.71
C SER A 529 -13.41 -40.73 -21.99
N TYR A 530 -12.42 -39.82 -22.06
CA TYR A 530 -12.15 -39.01 -23.24
C TYR A 530 -11.14 -39.70 -24.17
N PRO A 531 -11.30 -39.61 -25.50
CA PRO A 531 -10.31 -40.10 -26.46
C PRO A 531 -8.97 -39.35 -26.35
N ASP A 532 -9.04 -38.04 -26.16
CA ASP A 532 -7.89 -37.14 -25.98
C ASP A 532 -7.97 -36.46 -24.61
N ALA A 533 -6.84 -36.35 -23.93
CA ALA A 533 -6.80 -35.75 -22.60
C ALA A 533 -7.10 -34.24 -22.61
N LEU A 534 -6.65 -33.53 -23.65
CA LEU A 534 -6.63 -32.07 -23.68
C LEU A 534 -8.02 -31.43 -23.50
N PRO A 535 -9.09 -31.82 -24.23
CA PRO A 535 -10.42 -31.25 -24.05
C PRO A 535 -10.92 -31.33 -22.60
N TYR A 536 -10.76 -32.50 -21.95
CA TYR A 536 -11.15 -32.64 -20.55
C TYR A 536 -10.32 -31.77 -19.61
N LEU A 537 -9.01 -31.64 -19.85
CA LEU A 537 -8.15 -30.78 -19.05
C LEU A 537 -8.53 -29.30 -19.20
N GLN A 538 -8.95 -28.87 -20.40
CA GLN A 538 -9.45 -27.52 -20.62
C GLN A 538 -10.72 -27.26 -19.81
N ASP A 539 -11.69 -28.18 -19.83
CA ASP A 539 -12.93 -28.06 -19.05
C ASP A 539 -12.67 -28.05 -17.55
N LEU A 540 -11.83 -28.99 -17.06
CA LEU A 540 -11.47 -29.06 -15.64
C LEU A 540 -10.75 -27.79 -15.20
N PHE A 541 -9.78 -27.31 -15.98
CA PHE A 541 -9.00 -26.14 -15.58
C PHE A 541 -9.87 -24.87 -15.61
N TRP A 542 -10.73 -24.71 -16.62
CA TRP A 542 -11.72 -23.63 -16.65
C TRP A 542 -12.62 -23.64 -15.41
N ALA A 543 -13.12 -24.81 -15.00
CA ALA A 543 -13.96 -24.95 -13.82
C ALA A 543 -13.21 -24.59 -12.53
N LEU A 544 -11.94 -24.98 -12.40
CA LEU A 544 -11.11 -24.62 -11.25
C LEU A 544 -10.85 -23.11 -11.20
N LEU A 545 -10.45 -22.49 -12.31
CA LEU A 545 -10.16 -21.05 -12.41
C LEU A 545 -11.39 -20.15 -12.21
N ASN A 546 -12.59 -20.68 -12.43
CA ASN A 546 -13.87 -19.98 -12.19
C ASN A 546 -14.53 -20.37 -10.86
N SER A 547 -13.86 -21.15 -10.00
CA SER A 547 -14.41 -21.56 -8.71
C SER A 547 -14.27 -20.45 -7.66
N ASN A 548 -15.16 -20.47 -6.66
CA ASN A 548 -15.04 -19.58 -5.49
C ASN A 548 -13.71 -19.76 -4.75
N GLU A 549 -13.21 -20.99 -4.69
CA GLU A 549 -11.91 -21.28 -4.05
C GLU A 549 -10.75 -20.60 -4.78
N PHE A 550 -10.85 -20.44 -6.11
CA PHE A 550 -9.82 -19.75 -6.87
C PHE A 550 -9.78 -18.25 -6.59
N ILE A 551 -10.93 -17.57 -6.53
CA ILE A 551 -11.01 -16.10 -6.42
C ILE A 551 -10.92 -15.58 -4.98
N LEU A 552 -10.93 -16.48 -3.99
CA LEU A 552 -10.88 -16.13 -2.57
C LEU A 552 -9.51 -16.42 -1.95
N ILE A 553 -9.14 -15.57 -1.01
CA ILE A 553 -8.10 -15.78 -0.01
C ILE A 553 -8.80 -16.34 1.24
N HIS A 554 -8.36 -17.51 1.69
CA HIS A 554 -9.00 -18.30 2.74
C HIS A 554 -8.00 -18.95 3.68
#